data_AF-A0A140NJ02-F1
#
_entry.id   AF-A0A140NJ02-F1
#
_cell.length_a   1.000
_cell.length_b   1.000
_cell.length_c   1.000
_cell.angle_alpha   90.00
_cell.angle_beta   90.00
_cell.angle_gamma   90.00
#
_symmetry.space_group_name_H-M   'P 1'
#
loop_
_entity.id
_entity.type
_entity.pdbx_description
1 polymer ?
#
loop_
_entity_poly.entity_id
_entity_poly.type
_entity_poly.pdbx_seq_one_letter_code
_entity_poly.pdbx_strand_id
1 'polypeptide(L)'
;MFYFCDYSNAQGVYRQNIITDIVTPPSCEIIPPNNGNYQFSQLHAHYFKLNKVTALPELKQTWQVMCNTPINLFLKIIDNRHDSSRMDDESYFGLGNVNGSGKIGDYRLTLSHANVDNEKAELFLSENLSGTRTSAITVKKIEPMVG
;
A
#
# COMPACT_ATOMS: atom_id res chain seq x y z
N MET A 1 21.51 -15.23 80.59
CA MET A 1 22.55 -15.98 79.88
C MET A 1 22.58 -15.47 78.45
N PHE A 2 23.56 -14.63 78.11
CA PHE A 2 23.86 -14.27 76.73
C PHE A 2 24.60 -15.44 76.08
N TYR A 3 24.42 -15.67 74.78
CA TYR A 3 25.51 -15.78 73.80
C TYR A 3 24.91 -15.78 72.38
N PHE A 4 25.33 -14.79 71.58
CA PHE A 4 25.29 -14.83 70.11
C PHE A 4 26.50 -15.60 69.59
N CYS A 5 26.41 -16.13 68.36
CA CYS A 5 27.44 -16.25 67.31
C CYS A 5 26.79 -16.97 66.11
N ASP A 6 27.01 -16.68 64.82
CA ASP A 6 27.69 -15.58 64.14
C ASP A 6 27.30 -15.62 62.64
N TYR A 7 27.62 -14.52 61.95
CA TYR A 7 27.58 -14.25 60.51
C TYR A 7 27.72 -15.43 59.52
N SER A 8 26.87 -15.45 58.48
CA SER A 8 27.32 -15.84 57.13
C SER A 8 26.57 -15.10 56.02
N ASN A 9 27.36 -14.64 55.07
CA ASN A 9 27.03 -13.83 53.90
C ASN A 9 25.98 -14.49 52.99
N ALA A 10 24.83 -13.85 52.78
CA ALA A 10 24.01 -14.11 51.61
C ALA A 10 24.31 -13.02 50.56
N GLN A 11 25.24 -13.36 49.67
CA GLN A 11 25.49 -12.64 48.43
C GLN A 11 24.30 -12.78 47.50
N GLY A 12 23.92 -11.68 46.87
CA GLY A 12 23.07 -11.68 45.68
C GLY A 12 22.11 -10.52 45.60
N VAL A 13 22.62 -9.29 45.45
CA VAL A 13 21.85 -8.32 44.66
C VAL A 13 21.81 -8.91 43.25
N TYR A 14 20.69 -9.55 42.89
CA TYR A 14 20.47 -9.92 41.51
C TYR A 14 20.38 -8.62 40.74
N ARG A 15 21.40 -8.30 39.95
CA ARG A 15 21.21 -7.37 38.85
C ARG A 15 20.25 -8.07 37.91
N GLN A 16 18.97 -7.70 37.98
CA GLN A 16 18.10 -7.94 36.86
C GLN A 16 18.58 -7.00 35.76
N ASN A 17 19.41 -7.52 34.86
CA ASN A 17 19.63 -6.89 33.58
C ASN A 17 18.27 -6.95 32.87
N ILE A 18 17.46 -5.92 33.05
CA ILE A 18 16.35 -5.65 32.15
C ILE A 18 17.03 -5.24 30.84
N ILE A 19 17.24 -6.22 29.96
CA ILE A 19 17.54 -5.93 28.57
C ILE A 19 16.23 -5.37 28.01
N THR A 20 16.15 -4.05 27.94
CA THR A 20 15.11 -3.40 27.15
C THR A 20 15.50 -3.61 25.70
N ASP A 21 15.06 -4.71 25.10
CA ASP A 21 15.03 -4.81 23.65
C ASP A 21 14.03 -3.77 23.16
N ILE A 22 14.55 -2.67 22.64
CA ILE A 22 13.74 -1.67 21.96
C ILE A 22 13.32 -2.30 20.64
N VAL A 23 12.17 -3.00 20.66
CA VAL A 23 11.53 -3.49 19.44
C VAL A 23 11.10 -2.27 18.66
N THR A 24 11.83 -1.99 17.57
CA THR A 24 11.45 -0.90 16.68
C THR A 24 10.13 -1.30 16.02
N PRO A 25 9.07 -0.46 16.09
CA PRO A 25 7.83 -0.79 15.43
C PRO A 25 8.07 -0.93 13.91
N PRO A 26 7.30 -1.80 13.23
CA PRO A 26 7.33 -1.86 11.79
C PRO A 26 7.07 -0.47 11.19
N SER A 27 7.93 -0.05 10.27
CA SER A 27 7.82 1.21 9.55
C SER A 27 8.08 0.97 8.07
N CYS A 28 7.37 1.73 7.23
CA CYS A 28 7.54 1.72 5.78
C CYS A 28 7.48 3.13 5.22
N GLU A 29 8.33 3.40 4.23
CA GLU A 29 8.28 4.57 3.38
C GLU A 29 7.75 4.16 2.00
N ILE A 30 6.69 4.83 1.53
CA ILE A 30 6.10 4.62 0.21
C ILE A 30 6.50 5.81 -0.67
N ILE A 31 7.25 5.54 -1.74
CA ILE A 31 7.77 6.54 -2.67
C ILE A 31 7.07 6.33 -4.01
N PRO A 32 5.96 7.06 -4.28
CA PRO A 32 5.31 7.00 -5.58
C PRO A 32 6.13 7.77 -6.62
N PRO A 33 6.15 7.30 -7.88
CA PRO A 33 6.76 8.05 -8.97
C PRO A 33 6.02 9.36 -9.21
N ASN A 34 6.75 10.39 -9.65
CA ASN A 34 6.20 11.73 -9.91
C ASN A 34 5.41 12.32 -8.72
N ASN A 35 5.78 11.95 -7.49
CA ASN A 35 5.08 12.36 -6.27
C ASN A 35 3.58 11.98 -6.28
N GLY A 36 3.22 10.91 -6.97
CA GLY A 36 1.84 10.45 -7.12
C GLY A 36 1.03 11.19 -8.19
N ASN A 37 1.65 12.07 -8.97
CA ASN A 37 0.98 12.75 -10.10
C ASN A 37 1.16 11.98 -11.40
N TYR A 38 0.08 11.38 -11.88
CA TYR A 38 0.04 10.65 -13.15
C TYR A 38 -0.62 11.52 -14.21
N GLN A 39 0.22 12.18 -15.02
CA GLN A 39 -0.26 12.87 -16.21
C GLN A 39 -0.27 11.90 -17.37
N PHE A 40 -1.47 11.59 -17.88
CA PHE A 40 -1.59 11.13 -19.25
C PHE A 40 -1.16 12.30 -20.14
N SER A 41 -0.08 12.12 -20.91
CA SER A 41 0.37 13.10 -21.91
C SER A 41 -0.85 13.62 -22.67
N GLN A 42 -1.00 14.95 -22.81
CA GLN A 42 -2.18 15.63 -23.34
C GLN A 42 -2.90 14.77 -24.38
N LEU A 43 -3.98 14.12 -23.95
CA LEU A 43 -4.83 13.33 -24.82
C LEU A 43 -5.53 14.32 -25.74
N HIS A 44 -4.96 14.51 -26.92
CA HIS A 44 -5.43 15.50 -27.87
C HIS A 44 -6.85 15.11 -28.32
N ALA A 45 -7.72 16.09 -28.57
CA ALA A 45 -9.11 15.84 -28.96
C ALA A 45 -9.24 14.91 -30.18
N HIS A 46 -8.26 14.92 -31.09
CA HIS A 46 -8.22 14.04 -32.27
C HIS A 46 -8.03 12.55 -31.94
N TYR A 47 -7.51 12.23 -30.76
CA TYR A 47 -7.33 10.85 -30.31
C TYR A 47 -8.69 10.20 -30.07
N PHE A 48 -9.69 10.98 -29.63
CA PHE A 48 -11.03 10.53 -29.34
C PHE A 48 -11.89 10.48 -30.61
N LYS A 49 -12.58 9.35 -30.80
CA LYS A 49 -13.55 9.18 -31.87
C LYS A 49 -14.96 9.36 -31.32
N LEU A 50 -15.74 10.26 -31.93
CA LEU A 50 -17.09 10.63 -31.47
C LEU A 50 -18.01 9.44 -31.18
N ASN A 51 -17.94 8.38 -31.99
CA ASN A 51 -18.83 7.22 -31.89
C ASN A 51 -18.08 5.91 -31.57
N LYS A 52 -16.88 5.99 -30.96
CA LYS A 52 -16.12 4.79 -30.62
C LYS A 52 -15.34 4.95 -29.31
N VAL A 53 -15.39 3.90 -28.49
CA VAL A 53 -14.51 3.76 -27.33
C VAL A 53 -13.06 3.81 -27.80
N THR A 54 -12.30 4.75 -27.23
CA THR A 54 -10.88 4.93 -27.54
C THR A 54 -10.09 4.44 -26.35
N ALA A 55 -9.32 3.36 -26.54
CA ALA A 55 -8.45 2.85 -25.49
C ALA A 55 -7.34 3.88 -25.21
N LEU A 56 -7.14 4.22 -23.95
CA LEU A 56 -6.02 5.05 -23.54
C LEU A 56 -4.72 4.26 -23.65
N PRO A 57 -3.58 4.92 -23.98
CA PRO A 57 -2.28 4.30 -23.85
C PRO A 57 -2.04 3.83 -22.42
N GLU A 58 -1.42 2.67 -22.28
CA GLU A 58 -1.05 2.14 -20.96
C GLU A 58 0.06 3.01 -20.34
N LEU A 59 -0.15 3.47 -19.11
CA LEU A 59 0.85 4.20 -18.32
C LEU A 59 1.41 3.29 -17.22
N LYS A 60 2.64 2.80 -17.41
CA LYS A 60 3.33 1.95 -16.42
C LYS A 60 4.22 2.79 -15.53
N GLN A 61 4.09 2.59 -14.23
CA GLN A 61 4.79 3.35 -13.20
C GLN A 61 5.16 2.42 -12.03
N THR A 62 6.37 2.60 -11.51
CA THR A 62 6.92 1.74 -10.45
C THR A 62 6.96 2.51 -9.14
N TRP A 63 6.29 1.97 -8.11
CA TRP A 63 6.33 2.51 -6.75
C TRP A 63 7.46 1.81 -5.99
N GLN A 64 8.20 2.56 -5.19
CA GLN A 64 9.16 1.99 -4.27
C GLN A 64 8.55 1.96 -2.87
N VAL A 65 8.69 0.83 -2.17
CA VAL A 65 8.30 0.71 -0.77
C VAL A 65 9.47 0.15 0.01
N MET A 66 9.91 0.88 1.03
CA MET A 66 11.05 0.54 1.86
C MET A 66 10.57 0.32 3.29
N CYS A 67 10.69 -0.91 3.79
CA CYS A 67 10.26 -1.28 5.15
C CYS A 67 11.44 -1.78 5.98
N ASN A 68 11.41 -1.56 7.30
CA ASN A 68 12.44 -2.07 8.22
C ASN A 68 12.25 -3.54 8.62
N THR A 69 11.06 -4.11 8.41
CA THR A 69 10.72 -5.51 8.69
C THR A 69 9.72 -6.05 7.64
N PRO A 70 9.60 -7.39 7.46
CA PRO A 70 8.52 -7.97 6.69
C PRO A 70 7.15 -7.50 7.19
N ILE A 71 6.27 -7.06 6.28
CA ILE A 71 4.95 -6.53 6.62
C ILE A 71 3.94 -6.78 5.49
N ASN A 72 2.65 -6.72 5.84
CA ASN A 72 1.55 -6.63 4.90
C ASN A 72 1.23 -5.16 4.62
N LEU A 73 1.26 -4.75 3.36
CA LEU A 73 0.87 -3.40 2.95
C LEU A 73 -0.57 -3.42 2.45
N PHE A 74 -1.35 -2.41 2.83
CA PHE A 74 -2.69 -2.18 2.30
C PHE A 74 -2.71 -0.83 1.59
N LEU A 75 -2.98 -0.83 0.30
CA LEU A 75 -3.17 0.39 -0.49
C LEU A 75 -4.66 0.66 -0.65
N LYS A 76 -5.10 1.84 -0.26
CA LYS A 76 -6.48 2.33 -0.48
C LYS A 76 -6.48 3.30 -1.65
N ILE A 77 -7.22 2.99 -2.71
CA ILE A 77 -7.37 3.90 -3.86
C ILE A 77 -8.75 4.56 -3.76
N ILE A 78 -8.79 5.89 -3.90
CA ILE A 78 -10.02 6.69 -3.83
C ILE A 78 -10.21 7.41 -5.16
N ASP A 79 -11.34 7.15 -5.82
CA ASP A 79 -11.72 7.87 -7.04
C ASP A 79 -12.53 9.13 -6.71
N ASN A 80 -11.91 10.30 -6.83
CA ASN A 80 -12.60 11.58 -6.64
C ASN A 80 -13.43 12.02 -7.87
N ARG A 81 -13.47 11.22 -8.94
CA ARG A 81 -14.24 11.44 -10.17
C ARG A 81 -15.16 10.27 -10.51
N HIS A 82 -15.49 9.44 -9.54
CA HIS A 82 -16.23 8.20 -9.75
C HIS A 82 -17.49 8.37 -10.61
N ASP A 83 -18.31 9.39 -10.35
CA ASP A 83 -19.59 9.62 -11.05
C ASP A 83 -19.45 9.81 -12.56
N SER A 84 -18.22 10.07 -13.04
CA SER A 84 -17.89 10.20 -14.46
C SER A 84 -17.53 8.89 -15.16
N SER A 85 -17.37 7.78 -14.42
CA SER A 85 -17.16 6.45 -14.99
C SER A 85 -18.38 5.99 -15.79
N ARG A 86 -18.16 5.31 -16.92
CA ARG A 86 -19.25 4.68 -17.69
C ARG A 86 -19.53 3.26 -17.21
N MET A 87 -18.64 2.70 -16.41
CA MET A 87 -18.72 1.35 -15.87
C MET A 87 -19.22 1.40 -14.42
N ASP A 88 -20.05 0.44 -14.04
CA ASP A 88 -20.59 0.33 -12.67
C ASP A 88 -19.67 -0.49 -11.74
N ASP A 89 -18.45 -0.77 -12.17
CA ASP A 89 -17.46 -1.62 -11.48
C ASP A 89 -16.43 -0.76 -10.72
N GLU A 90 -16.15 -1.14 -9.47
CA GLU A 90 -15.23 -0.48 -8.53
C GLU A 90 -13.78 -0.42 -9.02
N SER A 91 -13.42 -1.26 -9.98
CA SER A 91 -12.09 -1.30 -10.60
C SER A 91 -11.89 -0.22 -11.67
N TYR A 92 -12.97 0.50 -12.05
CA TYR A 92 -12.96 1.54 -13.07
C TYR A 92 -13.07 2.92 -12.46
N PHE A 93 -12.11 3.76 -12.81
CA PHE A 93 -11.91 5.10 -12.31
C PHE A 93 -12.33 6.14 -13.35
N GLY A 94 -13.10 7.14 -12.97
CA GLY A 94 -13.64 8.15 -13.87
C GLY A 94 -12.60 9.15 -14.38
N LEU A 95 -12.68 9.49 -15.67
CA LEU A 95 -11.81 10.50 -16.29
C LEU A 95 -12.33 11.94 -16.15
N GLY A 96 -13.60 12.10 -15.78
CA GLY A 96 -14.30 13.38 -15.63
C GLY A 96 -15.41 13.60 -16.65
N ASN A 97 -16.03 14.77 -16.57
CA ASN A 97 -17.15 15.16 -17.43
C ASN A 97 -16.74 16.25 -18.43
N VAL A 98 -17.33 16.21 -19.62
CA VAL A 98 -17.34 17.28 -20.62
C VAL A 98 -18.71 17.96 -20.60
N ASN A 99 -18.75 19.28 -20.74
CA ASN A 99 -19.98 20.08 -20.76
C ASN A 99 -20.92 19.82 -19.56
N GLY A 100 -20.36 19.54 -18.38
CA GLY A 100 -21.10 19.36 -17.12
C GLY A 100 -21.70 17.96 -16.90
N SER A 101 -22.08 17.23 -17.96
CA SER A 101 -22.77 15.93 -17.82
C SER A 101 -22.24 14.81 -18.74
N GLY A 102 -21.50 15.14 -19.79
CA GLY A 102 -20.99 14.15 -20.74
C GLY A 102 -19.84 13.35 -20.12
N LYS A 103 -20.00 12.06 -19.89
CA LYS A 103 -18.93 11.21 -19.34
C LYS A 103 -17.81 11.01 -20.37
N ILE A 104 -16.59 11.43 -20.04
CA ILE A 104 -15.40 11.28 -20.92
C ILE A 104 -15.03 9.80 -21.05
N GLY A 105 -15.16 9.04 -19.97
CA GLY A 105 -14.83 7.62 -19.91
C GLY A 105 -14.23 7.23 -18.56
N ASP A 106 -13.58 6.08 -18.56
CA ASP A 106 -12.98 5.45 -17.39
C ASP A 106 -11.61 4.84 -17.74
N TYR A 107 -10.82 4.59 -16.70
CA TYR A 107 -9.56 3.85 -16.78
C TYR A 107 -9.51 2.80 -15.66
N ARG A 108 -8.75 1.73 -15.87
CA ARG A 108 -8.51 0.72 -14.85
C ARG A 108 -7.09 0.87 -14.30
N LEU A 109 -6.96 0.90 -12.98
CA LEU A 109 -5.66 0.76 -12.32
C LEU A 109 -5.39 -0.71 -12.06
N THR A 110 -4.16 -1.17 -12.32
CA THR A 110 -3.75 -2.54 -12.03
C THR A 110 -2.36 -2.52 -11.42
N LEU A 111 -2.21 -3.10 -10.23
CA LEU A 111 -0.90 -3.39 -9.65
C LEU A 111 -0.43 -4.75 -10.16
N SER A 112 0.83 -4.83 -10.56
CA SER A 112 1.44 -6.06 -11.05
C SER A 112 2.93 -6.08 -10.69
N HIS A 113 3.52 -7.27 -10.71
CA HIS A 113 4.97 -7.44 -10.49
C HIS A 113 5.47 -6.83 -9.17
N ALA A 114 4.67 -6.95 -8.10
CA ALA A 114 5.08 -6.49 -6.78
C ALA A 114 6.25 -7.32 -6.29
N ASN A 115 7.33 -6.64 -5.89
CA ASN A 115 8.49 -7.25 -5.28
C ASN A 115 8.79 -6.54 -3.95
N VAL A 116 9.15 -7.31 -2.93
CA VAL A 116 9.63 -6.84 -1.63
C VAL A 116 11.01 -7.45 -1.42
N ASP A 117 12.03 -6.63 -1.20
CA ASP A 117 13.43 -7.08 -1.06
C ASP A 117 13.94 -7.94 -2.24
N ASN A 118 13.50 -7.61 -3.46
CA ASN A 118 13.75 -8.37 -4.70
C ASN A 118 13.09 -9.76 -4.77
N GLU A 119 12.25 -10.12 -3.79
CA GLU A 119 11.42 -11.33 -3.83
C GLU A 119 10.01 -10.99 -4.31
N LYS A 120 9.37 -11.91 -5.04
CA LYS A 120 7.99 -11.73 -5.49
C LYS A 120 7.06 -11.65 -4.28
N ALA A 121 6.19 -10.65 -4.27
CA ALA A 121 5.14 -10.50 -3.29
C ALA A 121 3.79 -10.97 -3.85
N GLU A 122 2.92 -11.44 -2.97
CA GLU A 122 1.54 -11.75 -3.32
C GLU A 122 0.70 -10.48 -3.33
N LEU A 123 -0.17 -10.37 -4.32
CA LEU A 123 -1.12 -9.29 -4.48
C LEU A 123 -2.55 -9.82 -4.31
N PHE A 124 -3.31 -9.19 -3.42
CA PHE A 124 -4.72 -9.49 -3.23
C PHE A 124 -5.55 -8.22 -3.45
N LEU A 125 -6.59 -8.32 -4.27
CA LEU A 125 -7.58 -7.25 -4.42
C LEU A 125 -8.72 -7.52 -3.44
N SER A 126 -9.04 -6.52 -2.62
CA SER A 126 -10.24 -6.53 -1.78
C SER A 126 -11.13 -5.38 -2.19
N GLU A 127 -12.39 -5.69 -2.44
CA GLU A 127 -13.43 -4.70 -2.69
C GLU A 127 -14.05 -4.30 -1.33
N ASN A 128 -14.26 -3.00 -1.11
CA ASN A 128 -14.93 -2.39 0.06
C ASN A 128 -14.20 -2.38 1.43
N LEU A 129 -13.78 -1.19 1.88
CA LEU A 129 -13.38 -0.91 3.28
C LEU A 129 -14.18 0.24 3.95
N SER A 130 -15.38 0.54 3.44
CA SER A 130 -16.44 1.43 3.97
C SER A 130 -16.78 2.65 3.09
N GLY A 131 -18.06 2.73 2.70
CA GLY A 131 -18.86 3.94 2.42
C GLY A 131 -18.61 4.72 1.13
N THR A 132 -17.44 4.59 0.52
CA THR A 132 -17.09 5.26 -0.74
C THR A 132 -16.33 4.27 -1.59
N ARG A 133 -16.62 4.25 -2.90
CA ARG A 133 -16.01 3.36 -3.88
C ARG A 133 -14.50 3.33 -3.76
N THR A 134 -14.00 2.24 -3.20
CA THR A 134 -12.63 2.06 -2.72
C THR A 134 -12.18 0.67 -3.11
N SER A 135 -11.14 0.59 -3.93
CA SER A 135 -10.38 -0.64 -4.10
C SER A 135 -9.24 -0.66 -3.09
N ALA A 136 -9.09 -1.79 -2.40
CA ALA A 136 -7.94 -2.04 -1.54
C ALA A 136 -7.04 -3.10 -2.16
N ILE A 137 -5.72 -2.90 -2.06
CA ILE A 137 -4.74 -3.86 -2.55
C ILE A 137 -3.81 -4.24 -1.42
N THR A 138 -3.77 -5.53 -1.11
CA THR A 138 -2.88 -6.08 -0.09
C THR A 138 -1.64 -6.64 -0.76
N VAL A 139 -0.46 -6.23 -0.29
CA VAL A 139 0.84 -6.78 -0.71
C VAL A 139 1.45 -7.53 0.46
N LYS A 140 1.77 -8.81 0.27
CA LYS A 140 2.41 -9.64 1.30
C LYS A 140 3.75 -10.17 0.83
N LYS A 141 4.80 -10.00 1.64
CA LYS A 141 6.09 -10.68 1.42
C LYS A 141 5.90 -12.19 1.63
N ILE A 142 6.30 -12.99 0.64
CA ILE A 142 6.46 -14.43 0.83
C ILE A 142 7.77 -14.61 1.58
N GLU A 143 7.74 -15.03 2.84
CA GLU A 143 8.99 -15.35 3.54
C GLU A 143 9.65 -16.54 2.85
N PRO A 144 10.96 -16.48 2.56
CA PRO A 144 11.67 -17.65 2.08
C PRO A 144 11.57 -18.74 3.16
N MET A 145 11.08 -19.91 2.76
CA MET A 145 11.11 -21.10 3.61
C MET A 145 12.57 -21.38 3.94
N VAL A 146 13.02 -20.97 5.13
CA VAL A 146 14.33 -21.34 5.66
C VAL A 146 14.27 -22.86 5.89
N GLY A 147 14.91 -23.61 4.99
CA GLY A 147 15.17 -25.04 5.14
C GLY A 147 16.36 -25.30 6.04
#